data_AF-A0A7I6MZC4-F1
#
_entry.id   AF-A0A7I6MZC4-F1
#
_cell.length_a   1.000
_cell.length_b   1.000
_cell.length_c   1.000
_cell.angle_alpha   90.00
_cell.angle_beta   90.00
_cell.angle_gamma   90.00
#
_symmetry.space_group_name_H-M   'P 1'
#
loop_
_entity.id
_entity.type
_entity.pdbx_description
1 polymer ?
#
loop_
_entity_poly.entity_id
_entity_poly.type
_entity_poly.pdbx_seq_one_letter_code
_entity_poly.pdbx_strand_id
1 'polypeptide(L)'
;EHVAVLETCKWLETQGFQVTYLPVDVYGCVRVQDVVNALTPQTFLVSIMLANNEVGSLQPVAEISCAVQRYVQALGDNNDGDAKPQPILVHTDASQAIGKVRVSVDDLGVDLLTIAGHKLYAPKGVGALYIRAGSAMGEPDVLVHGASQEQGRRGGTENVAFDVALGQACALVEENLHEYAVAMQECRQFLT
;
A
#
# COMPACT_ATOMS: atom_id res chain seq x y z
N GLU A 1 2.12 -9.61 -6.06
CA GLU A 1 1.87 -9.28 -4.63
C GLU A 1 2.61 -10.24 -3.71
N HIS A 2 2.95 -9.79 -2.49
CA HIS A 2 3.57 -10.66 -1.47
C HIS A 2 2.54 -11.66 -0.94
N VAL A 3 3.00 -12.79 -0.40
CA VAL A 3 2.13 -13.85 0.16
C VAL A 3 1.14 -13.29 1.19
N ALA A 4 1.54 -12.28 1.97
CA ALA A 4 0.64 -11.63 2.94
C ALA A 4 -0.60 -11.00 2.30
N VAL A 5 -0.49 -10.45 1.09
CA VAL A 5 -1.64 -9.91 0.35
C VAL A 5 -2.38 -11.04 -0.37
N LEU A 6 -1.64 -11.94 -1.04
CA LEU A 6 -2.23 -13.03 -1.83
C LEU A 6 -3.06 -13.99 -0.98
N GLU A 7 -2.58 -14.39 0.19
CA GLU A 7 -3.34 -15.31 1.06
C GLU A 7 -4.55 -14.62 1.70
N THR A 8 -4.46 -13.31 2.01
CA THR A 8 -5.63 -12.53 2.44
C THR A 8 -6.67 -12.46 1.34
N CYS A 9 -6.27 -12.21 0.09
CA CYS A 9 -7.17 -12.24 -1.06
C CYS A 9 -7.82 -13.61 -1.25
N LYS A 10 -7.05 -14.69 -1.22
CA LYS A 10 -7.59 -16.07 -1.30
C LYS A 10 -8.60 -16.36 -0.20
N TRP A 11 -8.32 -15.92 1.03
CA TRP A 11 -9.27 -16.04 2.13
C TRP A 11 -10.54 -15.23 1.86
N LEU A 12 -10.43 -13.97 1.39
CA LEU A 12 -11.59 -13.15 1.02
C LEU A 12 -12.45 -13.78 -0.08
N GLU A 13 -11.84 -14.47 -1.05
CA GLU A 13 -12.58 -15.24 -2.06
C GLU A 13 -13.48 -16.31 -1.42
N THR A 14 -13.02 -16.97 -0.35
CA THR A 14 -13.87 -17.93 0.41
C THR A 14 -15.00 -17.26 1.19
N GLN A 15 -14.90 -15.96 1.45
CA GLN A 15 -15.93 -15.14 2.09
C GLN A 15 -16.93 -14.55 1.07
N GLY A 16 -16.79 -14.89 -0.22
CA GLY A 16 -17.69 -14.44 -1.29
C GLY A 16 -17.26 -13.16 -2.00
N PHE A 17 -16.06 -12.64 -1.72
CA PHE A 17 -15.50 -11.52 -2.47
C PHE A 17 -14.99 -11.98 -3.83
N GLN A 18 -15.06 -11.09 -4.82
CA GLN A 18 -14.43 -11.30 -6.12
C GLN A 18 -13.07 -10.61 -6.14
N VAL A 19 -12.02 -11.35 -6.47
CA VAL A 19 -10.66 -10.82 -6.59
C VAL A 19 -10.19 -10.96 -8.04
N THR A 20 -9.63 -9.88 -8.58
CA THR A 20 -8.94 -9.92 -9.88
C THR A 20 -7.44 -9.84 -9.66
N TYR A 21 -6.72 -10.87 -10.09
CA TYR A 21 -5.26 -10.90 -10.07
C TYR A 21 -4.73 -10.42 -11.42
N LEU A 22 -4.04 -9.28 -11.43
CA LEU A 22 -3.52 -8.68 -12.66
C LEU A 22 -2.21 -9.35 -13.11
N PRO A 23 -2.01 -9.52 -14.42
CA PRO A 23 -0.73 -9.96 -14.95
C PRO A 23 0.32 -8.85 -14.80
N VAL A 24 1.58 -9.24 -14.95
CA VAL A 24 2.74 -8.33 -15.03
C VAL A 24 3.45 -8.52 -16.36
N ASP A 25 4.20 -7.51 -16.78
CA ASP A 25 5.08 -7.61 -17.94
C ASP A 25 6.37 -8.40 -17.64
N VAL A 26 7.27 -8.47 -18.62
CA VAL A 26 8.56 -9.18 -18.50
C VAL A 26 9.51 -8.58 -17.47
N TYR A 27 9.27 -7.34 -17.04
CA TYR A 27 10.02 -6.66 -15.99
C TYR A 27 9.33 -6.79 -14.62
N GLY A 28 8.22 -7.52 -14.53
CA GLY A 28 7.46 -7.65 -13.30
C GLY A 28 6.63 -6.42 -12.95
N CYS A 29 6.32 -5.55 -13.92
CA CYS A 29 5.53 -4.35 -13.72
C CYS A 29 4.08 -4.54 -14.17
N VAL A 30 3.13 -4.07 -13.35
CA VAL A 30 1.71 -3.98 -13.70
C VAL A 30 1.50 -2.80 -14.63
N ARG A 31 0.69 -2.99 -15.69
CA ARG A 31 0.31 -1.89 -16.58
C ARG A 31 -0.90 -1.17 -16.01
N VAL A 32 -0.85 0.16 -15.95
CA VAL A 32 -1.96 1.02 -15.50
C VAL A 32 -3.26 0.67 -16.23
N GLN A 33 -3.19 0.42 -17.54
CA GLN A 33 -4.37 0.08 -18.34
C GLN A 33 -5.02 -1.25 -17.93
N ASP A 34 -4.23 -2.24 -17.50
CA ASP A 34 -4.78 -3.52 -17.03
C ASP A 34 -5.56 -3.32 -15.74
N VAL A 35 -5.12 -2.41 -14.86
CA VAL A 35 -5.89 -2.01 -13.67
C VAL A 35 -7.22 -1.39 -14.08
N VAL A 36 -7.19 -0.36 -14.94
CA VAL A 36 -8.41 0.36 -15.38
C VAL A 36 -9.41 -0.58 -16.04
N ASN A 37 -8.93 -1.50 -16.88
CA ASN A 37 -9.79 -2.48 -17.56
C ASN A 37 -10.43 -3.49 -16.61
N ALA A 38 -9.81 -3.75 -15.46
CA ALA A 38 -10.32 -4.67 -14.45
C ALA A 38 -11.27 -4.00 -13.45
N LEU A 39 -11.32 -2.67 -13.39
CA LEU A 39 -12.26 -1.95 -12.53
C LEU A 39 -13.70 -2.23 -12.94
N THR A 40 -14.55 -2.41 -11.94
CA THR A 40 -16.00 -2.54 -12.09
C THR A 40 -16.68 -1.52 -11.17
N PRO A 41 -17.99 -1.25 -11.36
CA PRO A 41 -18.74 -0.42 -10.41
C PRO A 41 -18.82 -1.00 -8.98
N GLN A 42 -18.44 -2.27 -8.78
CA GLN A 42 -18.40 -2.94 -7.48
C GLN A 42 -17.00 -2.98 -6.86
N THR A 43 -15.97 -2.56 -7.59
CA THR A 43 -14.62 -2.47 -7.02
C THR A 43 -14.62 -1.46 -5.87
N PHE A 44 -14.04 -1.83 -4.73
CA PHE A 44 -13.89 -0.94 -3.57
C PHE A 44 -12.44 -0.76 -3.14
N LEU A 45 -11.52 -1.63 -3.59
CA LEU A 45 -10.11 -1.60 -3.25
C LEU A 45 -9.24 -2.05 -4.42
N VAL A 46 -8.19 -1.29 -4.68
CA VAL A 46 -7.04 -1.68 -5.51
C VAL A 46 -5.83 -1.80 -4.59
N SER A 47 -5.17 -2.95 -4.59
CA SER A 47 -3.95 -3.18 -3.79
C SER A 47 -2.79 -3.55 -4.70
N ILE A 48 -1.76 -2.70 -4.74
CA ILE A 48 -0.55 -2.90 -5.56
C ILE A 48 0.68 -2.60 -4.69
N MET A 49 1.58 -3.57 -4.51
CA MET A 49 2.87 -3.36 -3.85
C MET A 49 3.67 -2.25 -4.53
N LEU A 50 4.39 -1.42 -3.78
CA LEU A 50 5.18 -0.34 -4.36
C LEU A 50 6.47 -0.86 -5.01
N ALA A 51 7.08 -1.87 -4.39
CA ALA A 51 8.31 -2.50 -4.87
C ALA A 51 8.23 -4.01 -4.70
N ASN A 52 8.57 -4.75 -5.75
CA ASN A 52 8.57 -6.21 -5.69
C ASN A 52 9.71 -6.74 -4.81
N ASN A 53 9.37 -7.64 -3.88
CA ASN A 53 10.33 -8.19 -2.92
C ASN A 53 11.30 -9.22 -3.52
N GLU A 54 11.04 -9.76 -4.70
CA GLU A 54 11.88 -10.76 -5.36
C GLU A 54 12.78 -10.13 -6.41
N VAL A 55 12.21 -9.31 -7.31
CA VAL A 55 12.93 -8.73 -8.45
C VAL A 55 13.26 -7.24 -8.29
N GLY A 56 12.69 -6.56 -7.30
CA GLY A 56 12.97 -5.14 -7.02
C GLY A 56 12.25 -4.13 -7.92
N SER A 57 11.42 -4.59 -8.86
CA SER A 57 10.68 -3.72 -9.78
C SER A 57 9.72 -2.78 -9.02
N LEU A 58 9.79 -1.50 -9.34
CA LEU A 58 8.88 -0.48 -8.83
C LEU A 58 7.60 -0.46 -9.66
N GLN A 59 6.46 -0.46 -8.98
CA GLN A 59 5.15 -0.41 -9.64
C GLN A 59 4.73 1.06 -9.86
N PRO A 60 3.97 1.36 -10.94
CA PRO A 60 3.50 2.71 -11.25
C PRO A 60 2.28 3.10 -10.38
N VAL A 61 2.46 3.08 -9.05
CA VAL A 61 1.37 3.26 -8.08
C VAL A 61 0.75 4.66 -8.18
N ALA A 62 1.54 5.70 -8.41
CA ALA A 62 1.02 7.06 -8.56
C ALA A 62 0.09 7.20 -9.77
N GLU A 63 0.50 6.62 -10.90
CA GLU A 63 -0.30 6.59 -12.13
C GLU A 63 -1.56 5.73 -11.97
N ILE A 64 -1.45 4.61 -11.25
CA ILE A 64 -2.60 3.76 -10.90
C ILE A 64 -3.60 4.53 -10.04
N SER A 65 -3.15 5.19 -8.97
CA SER A 65 -4.00 6.00 -8.10
C SER A 65 -4.74 7.08 -8.88
N CYS A 66 -4.02 7.81 -9.75
CA CYS A 66 -4.62 8.82 -10.61
C CYS A 66 -5.67 8.23 -11.56
N ALA A 67 -5.38 7.09 -12.19
CA ALA A 67 -6.30 6.43 -13.11
C ALA A 67 -7.57 5.92 -12.40
N VAL A 68 -7.43 5.35 -11.19
CA VAL A 68 -8.56 4.93 -10.35
C VAL A 68 -9.44 6.11 -9.97
N GLN A 69 -8.85 7.23 -9.55
CA GLN A 69 -9.62 8.44 -9.23
C GLN A 69 -10.39 8.98 -10.44
N ARG A 70 -9.75 9.00 -11.62
CA ARG A 70 -10.41 9.42 -12.87
C ARG A 70 -11.56 8.49 -13.26
N TYR A 71 -11.40 7.19 -13.06
CA TYR A 71 -12.46 6.22 -13.28
C TYR A 71 -13.67 6.49 -12.37
N VAL A 72 -13.43 6.70 -11.07
CA VAL A 72 -14.50 7.02 -10.10
C VAL A 72 -15.21 8.33 -10.47
N GLN A 73 -14.47 9.36 -10.87
CA GLN A 73 -15.05 10.64 -11.32
C GLN A 73 -15.95 10.44 -12.55
N ALA A 74 -15.49 9.68 -13.54
CA ALA A 74 -16.26 9.39 -14.75
C ALA A 74 -17.56 8.60 -14.48
N LEU A 75 -17.60 7.78 -13.42
CA LEU A 75 -18.85 7.13 -13.01
C LEU A 75 -19.86 8.13 -12.42
N GLY A 76 -19.38 9.22 -11.80
CA GLY A 76 -20.21 10.25 -11.18
C GLY A 76 -20.81 11.22 -12.19
N ASP A 77 -20.05 11.57 -13.24
CA ASP A 77 -20.51 12.51 -14.28
C ASP A 77 -21.62 11.94 -15.18
N ASN A 78 -21.78 10.62 -15.21
CA ASN A 78 -22.74 9.91 -16.08
C ASN A 78 -24.06 9.53 -15.38
N ASN A 79 -24.26 9.90 -14.12
CA ASN A 79 -25.49 9.59 -13.38
C ASN A 79 -26.44 10.81 -13.34
N ASP A 80 -27.59 10.72 -14.02
CA ASP A 80 -28.74 11.65 -13.96
C ASP A 80 -29.51 11.60 -12.61
N GLY A 81 -28.93 11.04 -11.55
CA GLY A 81 -29.57 10.84 -10.25
C GLY A 81 -28.62 11.00 -9.05
N ASP A 82 -29.19 11.25 -7.86
CA ASP A 82 -28.52 11.64 -6.61
C ASP A 82 -27.48 10.64 -6.03
N ALA A 83 -27.22 9.50 -6.68
CA ALA A 83 -26.30 8.49 -6.19
C ALA A 83 -24.86 8.75 -6.66
N LYS A 84 -24.05 9.38 -5.79
CA LYS A 84 -22.60 9.49 -6.00
C LYS A 84 -21.95 8.09 -6.08
N PRO A 85 -21.00 7.87 -7.01
CA PRO A 85 -20.30 6.60 -7.12
C PRO A 85 -19.55 6.31 -5.83
N GLN A 86 -19.49 5.01 -5.47
CA GLN A 86 -18.70 4.59 -4.33
C GLN A 86 -17.21 4.82 -4.63
N PRO A 87 -16.45 5.35 -3.67
CA PRO A 87 -15.03 5.56 -3.84
C PRO A 87 -14.28 4.23 -3.87
N ILE A 88 -13.24 4.17 -4.69
CA ILE A 88 -12.31 3.03 -4.76
C ILE A 88 -11.06 3.41 -3.98
N LEU A 89 -10.77 2.68 -2.91
CA LEU A 89 -9.56 2.89 -2.12
C LEU A 89 -8.33 2.34 -2.86
N VAL A 90 -7.20 3.01 -2.70
CA VAL A 90 -5.91 2.52 -3.20
C VAL A 90 -4.99 2.20 -2.02
N HIS A 91 -4.63 0.93 -1.90
CA HIS A 91 -3.63 0.43 -0.97
C HIS A 91 -2.32 0.14 -1.68
N THR A 92 -1.21 0.47 -1.01
CA THR A 92 0.11 -0.01 -1.43
C THR A 92 0.89 -0.67 -0.31
N ASP A 93 1.44 -1.85 -0.60
CA ASP A 93 2.46 -2.46 0.26
C ASP A 93 3.82 -1.82 -0.05
N ALA A 94 4.26 -0.92 0.83
CA ALA A 94 5.54 -0.21 0.70
C ALA A 94 6.68 -0.89 1.46
N SER A 95 6.49 -2.11 1.97
CA SER A 95 7.45 -2.82 2.82
C SER A 95 8.86 -2.86 2.26
N GLN A 96 9.02 -3.03 0.95
CA GLN A 96 10.34 -3.08 0.31
C GLN A 96 10.81 -1.75 -0.24
N ALA A 97 9.96 -0.73 -0.37
CA ALA A 97 10.31 0.55 -0.96
C ALA A 97 10.93 1.51 0.07
N ILE A 98 10.36 1.56 1.29
CA ILE A 98 10.82 2.45 2.35
C ILE A 98 12.28 2.11 2.71
N GLY A 99 13.11 3.15 2.86
CA GLY A 99 14.54 3.02 3.11
C GLY A 99 15.40 2.83 1.86
N LYS A 100 14.80 2.73 0.67
CA LYS A 100 15.50 2.46 -0.60
C LYS A 100 15.18 3.46 -1.69
N VAL A 101 13.92 3.90 -1.73
CA VAL A 101 13.45 4.97 -2.61
C VAL A 101 12.62 5.96 -1.81
N ARG A 102 12.43 7.16 -2.36
CA ARG A 102 11.53 8.16 -1.76
C ARG A 102 10.10 7.63 -1.81
N VAL A 103 9.43 7.65 -0.67
CA VAL A 103 8.03 7.25 -0.54
C VAL A 103 7.25 8.40 0.08
N SER A 104 6.29 8.95 -0.65
CA SER A 104 5.41 10.01 -0.20
C SER A 104 3.99 9.58 -0.50
N VAL A 105 3.15 9.49 0.54
CA VAL A 105 1.73 9.11 0.36
C VAL A 105 1.00 10.10 -0.53
N ASP A 106 1.38 11.38 -0.52
CA ASP A 106 0.78 12.42 -1.34
C ASP A 106 1.21 12.31 -2.79
N ASP A 107 2.51 12.04 -3.05
CA ASP A 107 3.01 11.84 -4.42
C ASP A 107 2.39 10.57 -5.04
N LEU A 108 2.17 9.54 -4.21
CA LEU A 108 1.56 8.28 -4.62
C LEU A 108 0.03 8.35 -4.76
N GLY A 109 -0.62 9.32 -4.12
CA GLY A 109 -2.08 9.47 -4.11
C GLY A 109 -2.85 8.29 -3.48
N VAL A 110 -2.20 7.50 -2.62
CA VAL A 110 -2.80 6.29 -2.01
C VAL A 110 -3.63 6.63 -0.76
N ASP A 111 -4.64 5.82 -0.49
CA ASP A 111 -5.46 5.91 0.73
C ASP A 111 -4.84 5.13 1.89
N LEU A 112 -4.19 4.01 1.58
CA LEU A 112 -3.62 3.08 2.55
C LEU A 112 -2.18 2.73 2.16
N LEU A 113 -1.30 2.65 3.15
CA LEU A 113 0.09 2.24 2.92
C LEU A 113 0.62 1.38 4.06
N THR A 114 1.14 0.20 3.72
CA THR A 114 1.73 -0.74 4.70
C THR A 114 3.23 -0.49 4.87
N ILE A 115 3.68 -0.45 6.12
CA ILE A 115 5.08 -0.31 6.55
C ILE A 115 5.48 -1.55 7.37
N ALA A 116 6.55 -2.22 6.98
CA ALA A 116 7.12 -3.36 7.72
C ALA A 116 8.48 -3.00 8.33
N GLY A 117 8.54 -2.81 9.66
CA GLY A 117 9.71 -2.24 10.36
C GLY A 117 11.04 -2.92 10.06
N HIS A 118 11.08 -4.25 10.09
CA HIS A 118 12.30 -5.03 9.85
C HIS A 118 12.85 -4.97 8.42
N LYS A 119 12.15 -4.31 7.49
CA LYS A 119 12.62 -4.04 6.13
C LYS A 119 13.33 -2.69 5.99
N LEU A 120 13.27 -1.86 7.05
CA LEU A 120 13.96 -0.58 7.19
C LEU A 120 14.75 -0.52 8.51
N TYR A 121 15.31 -1.65 8.96
CA TYR A 121 16.19 -1.76 10.14
C TYR A 121 15.54 -1.58 11.53
N ALA A 122 14.21 -1.52 11.63
CA ALA A 122 13.55 -1.65 12.93
C ALA A 122 13.54 -3.12 13.42
N PRO A 123 13.29 -3.39 14.72
CA PRO A 123 13.12 -4.76 15.21
C PRO A 123 12.01 -5.53 14.48
N LYS A 124 12.14 -6.85 14.40
CA LYS A 124 11.04 -7.72 13.94
C LYS A 124 9.89 -7.66 14.93
N GLY A 125 8.65 -7.60 14.42
CA GLY A 125 7.44 -7.57 15.25
C GLY A 125 6.77 -6.19 15.36
N VAL A 126 7.22 -5.20 14.57
CA VAL A 126 6.57 -3.89 14.45
C VAL A 126 6.40 -3.48 12.99
N GLY A 127 5.33 -2.77 12.74
CA GLY A 127 4.95 -2.19 11.45
C GLY A 127 3.89 -1.13 11.68
N ALA A 128 3.46 -0.49 10.60
CA ALA A 128 2.40 0.50 10.65
C ALA A 128 1.51 0.39 9.40
N LEU A 129 0.25 0.78 9.55
CA LEU A 129 -0.66 1.00 8.44
C LEU A 129 -1.00 2.49 8.42
N TYR A 130 -0.54 3.20 7.40
CA TYR A 130 -1.01 4.53 7.11
C TYR A 130 -2.44 4.46 6.59
N ILE A 131 -3.29 5.33 7.11
CA ILE A 131 -4.66 5.54 6.64
C ILE A 131 -4.83 7.03 6.41
N ARG A 132 -5.12 7.42 5.16
CA ARG A 132 -5.31 8.82 4.79
C ARG A 132 -6.48 9.42 5.56
N ALA A 133 -6.24 10.57 6.17
CA ALA A 133 -7.28 11.34 6.84
C ALA A 133 -8.33 11.78 5.82
N GLY A 134 -9.61 11.57 6.14
CA GLY A 134 -10.72 11.86 5.24
C GLY A 134 -10.86 10.90 4.05
N SER A 135 -10.09 9.80 4.00
CA SER A 135 -10.37 8.72 3.05
C SER A 135 -11.77 8.16 3.27
N ALA A 136 -12.35 7.63 2.21
CA ALA A 136 -13.69 7.08 2.26
C ALA A 136 -13.78 5.68 2.91
N MET A 137 -12.70 5.24 3.57
CA MET A 137 -12.63 3.97 4.29
C MET A 137 -13.70 3.85 5.39
N GLY A 138 -14.23 4.96 5.90
CA GLY A 138 -15.17 4.94 7.01
C GLY A 138 -14.54 4.37 8.29
N GLU A 139 -15.36 3.75 9.15
CA GLU A 139 -14.88 2.95 10.28
C GLU A 139 -14.63 1.51 9.79
N PRO A 140 -13.37 1.06 9.64
CA PRO A 140 -13.10 -0.29 9.16
C PRO A 140 -13.50 -1.33 10.20
N ASP A 141 -13.95 -2.49 9.74
CA ASP A 141 -14.08 -3.67 10.60
C ASP A 141 -12.71 -4.04 11.18
N VAL A 142 -12.61 -3.96 12.50
CA VAL A 142 -11.34 -4.12 13.20
C VAL A 142 -10.97 -5.59 13.31
N LEU A 143 -9.80 -5.97 12.79
CA LEU A 143 -9.31 -7.36 12.86
C LEU A 143 -9.00 -7.82 14.28
N VAL A 144 -8.44 -6.93 15.11
CA VAL A 144 -8.06 -7.23 16.50
C VAL A 144 -8.92 -6.38 17.43
N HIS A 145 -9.99 -6.96 17.94
CA HIS A 145 -10.89 -6.27 18.88
C HIS A 145 -10.22 -6.06 20.26
N GLY A 146 -10.60 -4.98 20.95
CA GLY A 146 -10.05 -4.63 22.26
C GLY A 146 -10.61 -3.32 22.80
N ALA A 147 -9.81 -2.63 23.61
CA ALA A 147 -10.14 -1.30 24.12
C ALA A 147 -9.82 -0.23 23.05
N SER A 148 -9.50 1.00 23.47
CA SER A 148 -9.33 2.14 22.58
C SER A 148 -7.91 2.33 22.02
N GLN A 149 -7.06 1.31 22.05
CA GLN A 149 -5.70 1.37 21.48
C GLN A 149 -5.75 1.70 19.99
N GLU A 150 -4.74 2.41 19.48
CA GLU A 150 -4.66 2.82 18.08
C GLU A 150 -5.96 3.48 17.57
N GLN A 151 -6.57 4.35 18.40
CA GLN A 151 -7.85 5.02 18.11
C GLN A 151 -9.02 4.03 17.91
N GLY A 152 -8.97 2.88 18.59
CA GLY A 152 -9.93 1.79 18.45
C GLY A 152 -9.73 0.93 17.19
N ARG A 153 -8.69 1.18 16.39
CA ARG A 153 -8.46 0.49 15.10
C ARG A 153 -7.64 -0.77 15.22
N ARG A 154 -6.94 -0.97 16.35
CA ARG A 154 -6.18 -2.19 16.65
C ARG A 154 -6.09 -2.36 18.16
N GLY A 155 -6.82 -3.33 18.70
CA GLY A 155 -6.82 -3.64 20.12
C GLY A 155 -5.51 -4.25 20.64
N GLY A 156 -5.27 -4.06 21.93
CA GLY A 156 -4.12 -4.61 22.65
C GLY A 156 -3.02 -3.58 22.89
N THR A 157 -2.42 -3.62 24.07
CA THR A 157 -1.39 -2.68 24.52
C THR A 157 -0.28 -2.51 23.47
N GLU A 158 0.04 -1.27 23.18
CA GLU A 158 1.05 -0.86 22.22
C GLU A 158 2.45 -1.31 22.68
N ASN A 159 3.27 -1.77 21.73
CA ASN A 159 4.64 -2.17 22.04
C ASN A 159 5.54 -0.94 21.98
N VAL A 160 5.43 -0.09 23.00
CA VAL A 160 6.08 1.24 23.05
C VAL A 160 7.56 1.19 22.66
N ALA A 161 8.30 0.18 23.13
CA ALA A 161 9.73 0.05 22.80
C ALA A 161 9.96 -0.16 21.29
N PHE A 162 9.11 -0.97 20.66
CA PHE A 162 9.22 -1.23 19.23
C PHE A 162 8.65 -0.09 18.39
N ASP A 163 7.61 0.60 18.86
CA ASP A 163 7.05 1.76 18.19
C ASP A 163 8.07 2.91 18.14
N VAL A 164 8.78 3.14 19.26
CA VAL A 164 9.92 4.07 19.32
C VAL A 164 11.03 3.64 18.36
N ALA A 165 11.36 2.35 18.32
CA ALA A 165 12.39 1.84 17.42
C ALA A 165 12.00 1.99 15.94
N LEU A 166 10.72 1.78 15.60
CA LEU A 166 10.20 2.03 14.25
C LEU A 166 10.30 3.52 13.89
N GLY A 167 9.88 4.40 14.80
CA GLY A 167 9.99 5.85 14.62
C GLY A 167 11.44 6.31 14.39
N GLN A 168 12.38 5.80 15.17
CA GLN A 168 13.81 6.08 15.00
C GLN A 168 14.35 5.55 13.68
N ALA A 169 13.96 4.34 13.27
CA ALA A 169 14.35 3.77 12.00
C ALA A 169 13.85 4.61 10.81
N CYS A 170 12.59 5.07 10.86
CA CYS A 170 12.03 5.98 9.87
C CYS A 170 12.80 7.32 9.82
N ALA A 171 13.13 7.91 10.98
CA ALA A 171 13.87 9.16 11.04
C ALA A 171 15.28 9.03 10.42
N LEU A 172 15.99 7.94 10.72
CA LEU A 172 17.31 7.66 10.14
C LEU A 172 17.22 7.46 8.63
N VAL A 173 16.20 6.73 8.16
CA VAL A 173 15.95 6.56 6.73
C VAL A 173 15.73 7.90 6.05
N GLU A 174 14.88 8.78 6.59
CA GLU A 174 14.59 10.08 5.98
C GLU A 174 15.86 10.95 5.87
N GLU A 175 16.68 10.97 6.92
CA GLU A 175 17.93 11.75 6.96
C GLU A 175 18.98 11.22 5.97
N ASN A 176 19.07 9.89 5.81
CA ASN A 176 20.18 9.25 5.11
C ASN A 176 19.78 8.57 3.77
N LEU A 177 18.54 8.76 3.31
CA LEU A 177 17.97 8.02 2.17
C LEU A 177 18.86 8.10 0.92
N HIS A 178 19.36 9.30 0.61
CA HIS A 178 20.19 9.51 -0.57
C HIS A 178 21.48 8.70 -0.48
N GLU A 179 22.19 8.79 0.64
CA GLU A 179 23.45 8.07 0.87
C GLU A 179 23.24 6.55 0.81
N TYR A 180 22.17 6.05 1.45
CA TYR A 180 21.81 4.63 1.40
C TYR A 180 21.52 4.17 -0.02
N ALA A 181 20.75 4.94 -0.78
CA ALA A 181 20.41 4.62 -2.16
C ALA A 181 21.65 4.57 -3.06
N VAL A 182 22.56 5.55 -2.94
CA VAL A 182 23.82 5.58 -3.70
C VAL A 182 24.68 4.37 -3.36
N ALA A 183 24.91 4.10 -2.07
CA ALA A 183 25.71 2.95 -1.65
C ALA A 183 25.12 1.61 -2.14
N MET A 184 23.79 1.45 -2.10
CA MET A 184 23.12 0.26 -2.65
C MET A 184 23.28 0.15 -4.17
N GLN A 185 23.19 1.27 -4.89
CA GLN A 185 23.37 1.29 -6.35
C GLN A 185 24.80 0.94 -6.76
N GLU A 186 25.80 1.49 -6.07
CA GLU A 186 27.21 1.17 -6.29
C GLU A 186 27.50 -0.32 -6.02
N CYS A 187 27.01 -0.84 -4.89
CA CYS A 187 27.10 -2.27 -4.57
C CYS A 187 26.47 -3.13 -5.66
N ARG A 188 25.27 -2.76 -6.14
CA ARG A 188 24.59 -3.48 -7.22
C ARG A 188 25.40 -3.46 -8.51
N GLN A 189 25.94 -2.30 -8.90
CA GLN A 189 26.74 -2.15 -10.11
C GLN A 189 28.03 -2.96 -10.04
N PHE A 190 28.63 -3.10 -8.86
CA PHE A 190 29.81 -3.95 -8.68
C PHE A 190 29.51 -5.45 -8.93
N LEU A 191 28.26 -5.88 -8.69
CA LEU A 191 27.85 -7.28 -8.86
C LEU A 191 27.43 -7.62 -10.30
N THR A 192 27.32 -6.65 -11.20
CA THR A 192 26.90 -6.80 -12.60
C THR A 192 28.02 -6.52 -13.58
#